data_AF-A0A2X3M292-F1
#
_entry.id   AF-A0A2X3M292-F1
#
_cell.length_a   1.000
_cell.length_b   1.000
_cell.length_c   1.000
_cell.angle_alpha   90.00
_cell.angle_beta   90.00
_cell.angle_gamma   90.00
#
_symmetry.space_group_name_H-M   'P 1'
#
loop_
_entity.id
_entity.type
_entity.pdbx_description
1 polymer ?
#
loop_
_entity_poly.entity_id
_entity_poly.type
_entity_poly.pdbx_seq_one_letter_code
_entity_poly.pdbx_strand_id
1 'polypeptide(L)'
;MSRYYNLFYTKRGKLQVNISQQLGEYGSFYLSGSQQTYWHTDQQDRLLQFGYNTQIKDLSLGVSWNYSKSRGQPDADQVFALNFSLPLNLLLPRSNDSYTRKKNYAWMTSNTSIDNEGHITQNLGLTETLLDDGNLSYSVQQGYNSEGKTANGSAQHGLQRGVCRCPSGLQLQR
;
A
#
# COMPACT_ATOMS: atom_id res chain seq x y z
N MET A 1 38.12 -14.83 -0.05
CA MET A 1 37.44 -14.85 1.27
C MET A 1 36.04 -15.43 1.08
N SER A 2 35.91 -16.75 1.26
CA SER A 2 34.64 -17.46 1.04
C SER A 2 33.74 -17.29 2.26
N ARG A 3 32.67 -16.50 2.13
CA ARG A 3 31.59 -16.44 3.12
C ARG A 3 30.75 -17.71 2.99
N TYR A 4 30.83 -18.58 3.98
CA TYR A 4 29.99 -19.76 4.14
C TYR A 4 28.56 -19.31 4.47
N TYR A 5 27.62 -19.53 3.55
CA TYR A 5 26.19 -19.48 3.83
C TYR A 5 25.78 -20.86 4.33
N ASN A 6 25.65 -21.02 5.65
CA ASN A 6 25.26 -22.29 6.24
C ASN A 6 23.73 -22.45 6.15
N LEU A 7 23.28 -23.29 5.23
CA LEU A 7 21.87 -23.53 4.85
C LEU A 7 21.18 -24.64 5.67
N PHE A 8 21.72 -25.03 6.83
CA PHE A 8 21.14 -26.09 7.67
C PHE A 8 20.39 -25.52 8.88
N TYR A 9 19.24 -24.89 8.65
CA TYR A 9 18.25 -24.69 9.70
C TYR A 9 16.88 -25.16 9.22
N THR A 10 16.59 -26.43 9.48
CA THR A 10 15.31 -27.05 9.16
C THR A 10 14.19 -26.31 9.89
N LYS A 11 13.20 -25.80 9.14
CA LYS A 11 12.01 -25.17 9.70
C LYS A 11 11.26 -26.23 10.52
N ARG A 12 11.04 -25.98 11.82
CA ARG A 12 10.39 -26.96 12.72
C ARG A 12 8.88 -26.95 12.56
N GLY A 13 8.30 -25.75 12.52
CA GLY A 13 6.87 -25.55 12.36
C GLY A 13 6.54 -24.10 12.08
N LYS A 14 5.53 -23.88 11.22
CA LYS A 14 4.99 -22.56 10.90
C LYS A 14 3.52 -22.55 11.26
N LEU A 15 3.14 -21.75 12.26
CA LEU A 15 1.75 -21.44 12.55
C LEU A 15 1.37 -20.20 11.75
N GLN A 16 0.23 -20.24 11.07
CA GLN A 16 -0.33 -19.09 10.37
C GLN A 16 -1.80 -18.95 10.74
N VAL A 17 -2.19 -17.75 11.13
CA VAL A 17 -3.55 -17.38 11.47
C VAL A 17 -3.93 -16.21 10.58
N ASN A 18 -5.07 -16.30 9.92
CA ASN A 18 -5.64 -15.20 9.15
C ASN A 18 -7.13 -15.16 9.46
N ILE A 19 -7.56 -14.05 10.06
CA ILE A 19 -8.94 -13.77 10.40
C ILE A 19 -9.31 -12.51 9.64
N SER A 20 -10.36 -12.57 8.83
CA SER A 20 -10.93 -11.38 8.20
C SER A 20 -12.43 -11.40 8.43
N GLN A 21 -12.95 -10.31 8.97
CA GLN A 21 -14.36 -10.18 9.30
C GLN A 21 -14.87 -8.86 8.74
N GLN A 22 -15.91 -8.95 7.92
CA GLN A 22 -16.64 -7.78 7.45
C GLN A 22 -17.64 -7.37 8.53
N LEU A 23 -17.71 -6.07 8.80
CA LEU A 23 -18.62 -5.43 9.75
C LEU A 23 -19.76 -4.69 9.03
N GLY A 24 -20.00 -5.01 7.75
CA GLY A 24 -21.02 -4.36 6.92
C GLY A 24 -20.66 -2.89 6.65
N GLU A 25 -21.57 -1.98 6.98
CA GLU A 25 -21.43 -0.53 6.75
C GLU A 25 -20.32 0.11 7.60
N TYR A 26 -19.93 -0.52 8.71
CA TYR A 26 -18.86 0.01 9.56
C TYR A 26 -17.46 -0.19 8.96
N GLY A 27 -17.29 -1.17 8.07
CA GLY A 27 -16.04 -1.49 7.41
C GLY A 27 -15.70 -2.98 7.46
N SER A 28 -14.41 -3.30 7.37
CA SER A 28 -13.86 -4.65 7.52
C SER A 28 -12.55 -4.59 8.28
N PHE A 29 -12.31 -5.59 9.11
CA PHE A 29 -11.02 -5.75 9.77
C PHE A 29 -10.40 -7.08 9.40
N TYR A 30 -9.08 -7.12 9.47
CA TYR A 30 -8.31 -8.34 9.32
C TYR A 30 -7.21 -8.39 10.37
N LEU A 31 -6.91 -9.61 10.80
CA LEU A 31 -5.80 -9.95 11.67
C LEU A 31 -5.09 -11.13 11.03
N SER A 32 -3.85 -10.92 10.61
CA SER A 32 -2.94 -11.95 10.15
C SER A 32 -1.82 -12.13 11.15
N GLY A 33 -1.40 -13.35 11.37
CA GLY A 33 -0.29 -13.68 12.24
C GLY A 33 0.46 -14.88 11.72
N SER A 34 1.77 -14.89 11.83
CA SER A 34 2.55 -16.09 11.63
C SER A 34 3.70 -16.17 12.61
N GLN A 35 3.97 -17.38 13.06
CA GLN A 35 5.10 -17.68 13.91
C GLN A 35 5.83 -18.88 13.32
N GLN A 36 7.13 -18.69 13.08
CA GLN A 36 7.98 -19.74 12.56
C GLN A 36 9.07 -20.09 13.57
N THR A 37 9.14 -21.37 13.91
CA THR A 37 10.14 -21.94 14.83
C THR A 37 11.18 -22.72 14.04
N TYR A 38 12.40 -22.77 14.57
CA TYR A 38 13.53 -23.42 13.93
C TYR A 38 14.17 -24.40 14.90
N TRP A 39 14.68 -25.50 14.37
CA TRP A 39 15.45 -26.43 15.17
C TRP A 39 16.79 -25.79 15.58
N HIS A 40 17.27 -26.08 16.79
CA HIS A 40 18.56 -25.62 17.34
C HIS A 40 18.68 -24.13 17.73
N THR A 41 17.56 -23.40 17.84
CA THR A 41 17.54 -22.02 18.37
C THR A 41 16.21 -21.71 19.04
N ASP A 42 16.25 -20.95 20.15
CA ASP A 42 15.05 -20.37 20.78
C ASP A 42 14.54 -19.12 20.05
N GLN A 43 15.26 -18.65 19.02
CA GLN A 43 14.86 -17.49 18.24
C GLN A 43 13.72 -17.83 17.26
N GLN A 44 12.68 -16.99 17.23
CA GLN A 44 11.45 -17.22 16.48
C GLN A 44 11.17 -16.03 15.56
N ASP A 45 10.77 -16.30 14.32
CA ASP A 45 10.25 -15.24 13.44
C ASP A 45 8.77 -15.05 13.78
N ARG A 46 8.37 -13.82 14.06
CA ARG A 46 6.98 -13.46 14.36
C ARG A 46 6.53 -12.32 13.46
N LEU A 47 5.42 -12.53 12.77
CA LEU A 47 4.77 -11.52 11.97
C LEU A 47 3.34 -11.39 12.47
N LEU A 48 2.90 -10.18 12.79
CA LEU A 48 1.52 -9.87 13.15
C LEU A 48 1.12 -8.66 12.32
N GLN A 49 -0.05 -8.71 11.70
CA GLN A 49 -0.59 -7.64 10.89
C GLN A 49 -2.05 -7.49 11.29
N PHE A 50 -2.41 -6.30 11.72
CA PHE A 50 -3.79 -5.93 11.98
C PHE A 50 -4.15 -4.80 11.04
N GLY A 51 -5.32 -4.84 10.44
CA GLY A 51 -5.80 -3.72 9.65
C GLY A 51 -7.30 -3.56 9.73
N TYR A 52 -7.72 -2.32 9.62
CA TYR A 52 -9.09 -1.88 9.63
C TYR A 52 -9.31 -0.98 8.42
N ASN A 53 -10.26 -1.35 7.56
CA ASN A 53 -10.64 -0.56 6.40
C ASN A 53 -12.11 -0.19 6.54
N THR A 54 -12.44 1.07 6.33
CA THR A 54 -13.80 1.57 6.33
C THR A 54 -14.03 2.44 5.10
N GLN A 55 -15.27 2.47 4.63
CA GLN A 55 -15.68 3.28 3.50
C GLN A 55 -16.78 4.22 3.97
N ILE A 56 -16.46 5.51 4.02
CA ILE A 56 -17.38 6.56 4.42
C ILE A 56 -17.86 7.24 3.14
N LYS A 57 -19.04 6.84 2.65
CA LYS A 57 -19.61 7.28 1.36
C LYS A 57 -18.64 6.97 0.22
N ASP A 58 -18.05 8.00 -0.37
CA ASP A 58 -17.09 7.92 -1.47
C ASP A 58 -15.62 7.89 -0.98
N LEU A 59 -15.37 8.11 0.32
CA LEU A 59 -14.02 8.11 0.90
C LEU A 59 -13.65 6.72 1.43
N SER A 60 -12.49 6.21 1.04
CA SER A 60 -11.90 5.00 1.64
C SER A 60 -10.86 5.39 2.68
N LEU A 61 -10.93 4.80 3.86
CA LEU A 61 -9.96 4.98 4.94
C LEU A 61 -9.49 3.61 5.43
N GLY A 62 -8.18 3.43 5.51
CA GLY A 62 -7.53 2.22 5.98
C GLY A 62 -6.48 2.55 7.03
N VAL A 63 -6.47 1.82 8.13
CA VAL A 63 -5.41 1.87 9.13
C VAL A 63 -4.87 0.46 9.29
N SER A 64 -3.56 0.31 9.36
CA SER A 64 -2.93 -0.97 9.61
C SER A 64 -1.76 -0.82 10.56
N TRP A 65 -1.54 -1.87 11.34
CA TRP A 65 -0.43 -2.02 12.26
C TRP A 65 0.26 -3.33 11.95
N ASN A 66 1.55 -3.26 11.65
CA ASN A 66 2.37 -4.39 11.31
C ASN A 66 3.47 -4.50 12.36
N TYR A 67 3.64 -5.70 12.91
CA TYR A 67 4.70 -6.05 13.83
C TYR A 67 5.48 -7.20 13.22
N SER A 68 6.77 -7.00 12.98
CA SER A 68 7.67 -8.01 12.47
C SER A 68 8.90 -8.11 13.35
N LYS A 69 9.10 -9.29 13.93
CA LYS A 69 10.33 -9.62 14.65
C LYS A 69 11.05 -10.73 13.90
N SER A 70 12.20 -10.40 13.33
CA SER A 70 13.06 -11.34 12.65
C SER A 70 14.15 -11.86 13.59
N ARG A 71 14.63 -13.08 13.33
CA ARG A 71 15.79 -13.64 14.04
C ARG A 71 17.05 -12.84 13.74
N GLY A 72 17.77 -12.44 14.79
CA GLY A 72 19.00 -11.66 14.68
C GLY A 72 18.81 -10.14 14.77
N GLN A 73 17.57 -9.63 14.74
CA GLN A 73 17.28 -8.24 15.11
C GLN A 73 17.04 -8.15 16.64
N PRO A 74 17.69 -7.19 17.34
CA PRO A 74 17.49 -6.99 18.78
C PRO A 74 16.06 -6.48 19.06
N ASP A 75 15.60 -5.54 18.25
CA ASP A 75 14.28 -4.92 18.35
C ASP A 75 13.29 -5.50 17.34
N ALA A 76 12.01 -5.29 17.58
CA ALA A 76 10.97 -5.70 16.65
C ALA A 76 10.50 -4.48 15.85
N ASP A 77 10.44 -4.62 14.53
CA ASP A 77 10.01 -3.56 13.64
C ASP A 77 8.49 -3.44 13.75
N GLN A 78 8.01 -2.23 14.05
CA GLN A 78 6.58 -1.95 14.15
C GLN A 78 6.23 -0.81 13.21
N VAL A 79 5.36 -1.06 12.25
CA VAL A 79 4.94 -0.06 11.27
C VAL A 79 3.46 0.21 11.42
N PHE A 80 3.14 1.46 11.74
CA PHE A 80 1.78 1.98 11.68
C PHE A 80 1.59 2.64 10.32
N ALA A 81 0.62 2.19 9.54
CA ALA A 81 0.29 2.78 8.25
C ALA A 81 -1.16 3.25 8.22
N LEU A 82 -1.35 4.47 7.75
CA LEU A 82 -2.64 5.09 7.50
C LEU A 82 -2.75 5.36 6.01
N ASN A 83 -3.83 4.88 5.40
CA ASN A 83 -4.15 5.11 4.00
C ASN A 83 -5.52 5.74 3.89
N PHE A 84 -5.68 6.73 3.02
CA PHE A 84 -6.99 7.18 2.60
C PHE A 84 -7.01 7.45 1.12
N SER A 85 -8.18 7.25 0.50
CA SER A 85 -8.40 7.54 -0.90
C SER A 85 -9.71 8.29 -1.10
N LEU A 86 -9.62 9.43 -1.78
CA LEU A 86 -10.73 10.32 -2.06
C LEU A 86 -10.91 10.48 -3.58
N PRO A 87 -12.10 10.20 -4.13
CA PRO A 87 -12.42 10.56 -5.51
C PRO A 87 -12.59 12.08 -5.62
N LEU A 88 -11.75 12.70 -6.45
CA LEU A 88 -11.76 14.14 -6.73
C LEU A 88 -12.95 14.57 -7.60
N ASN A 89 -13.78 13.62 -8.04
CA ASN A 89 -15.04 13.89 -8.74
C ASN A 89 -16.02 14.75 -7.90
N LEU A 90 -15.81 14.83 -6.58
CA LEU A 90 -16.52 15.70 -5.65
C LEU A 90 -15.93 17.13 -5.54
N LEU A 91 -14.65 17.31 -5.93
CA LEU A 91 -13.91 18.57 -5.83
C LEU A 91 -13.84 19.35 -7.15
N LEU A 92 -14.09 18.68 -8.28
CA LEU A 92 -14.21 19.34 -9.57
C LEU A 92 -15.54 20.12 -9.59
N PRO A 93 -15.50 21.46 -9.80
CA PRO A 93 -16.70 22.28 -9.80
C PRO A 93 -17.67 21.74 -10.85
N ARG A 94 -18.89 21.47 -10.40
CA ARG A 94 -20.03 21.08 -11.22
C ARG A 94 -20.42 22.29 -12.08
N SER A 95 -19.65 22.58 -13.13
CA SER A 95 -19.96 23.68 -14.05
C SER A 95 -21.25 23.34 -14.79
N ASN A 96 -22.17 24.31 -14.79
CA ASN A 96 -23.55 24.17 -15.23
C ASN A 96 -23.71 24.20 -16.76
N ASP A 97 -22.62 24.06 -17.53
CA ASP A 97 -22.68 24.06 -18.99
C ASP A 97 -22.98 22.65 -19.52
N SER A 98 -24.26 22.44 -19.80
CA SER A 98 -24.77 21.50 -20.78
C SER A 98 -24.02 21.68 -22.11
N TYR A 99 -23.23 20.69 -22.55
CA TYR A 99 -23.20 20.16 -23.93
C TYR A 99 -22.05 19.16 -24.19
N THR A 100 -21.06 19.00 -23.32
CA THR A 100 -19.96 18.02 -23.50
C THR A 100 -19.41 17.53 -22.16
N ARG A 101 -20.19 16.75 -21.40
CA ARG A 101 -19.73 16.15 -20.14
C ARG A 101 -18.84 14.93 -20.39
N LYS A 102 -17.55 15.15 -20.60
CA LYS A 102 -16.56 14.08 -20.44
C LYS A 102 -16.49 13.71 -18.96
N LYS A 103 -16.90 12.49 -18.60
CA LYS A 103 -16.85 11.97 -17.23
C LYS A 103 -15.40 11.62 -16.87
N ASN A 104 -14.60 12.62 -16.51
CA ASN A 104 -13.25 12.38 -16.02
C ASN A 104 -13.34 11.88 -14.57
N TYR A 105 -12.84 10.68 -14.30
CA TYR A 105 -12.73 10.15 -12.95
C TYR A 105 -11.31 10.36 -12.45
N ALA A 106 -11.17 11.16 -11.40
CA ALA A 106 -9.90 11.33 -10.71
C ALA A 106 -10.01 10.85 -9.26
N TRP A 107 -8.99 10.13 -8.79
CA TRP A 107 -8.85 9.73 -7.40
C TRP A 107 -7.50 10.16 -6.85
N MET A 108 -7.52 10.63 -5.62
CA MET A 108 -6.34 10.93 -4.84
C MET A 108 -6.17 9.84 -3.79
N THR A 109 -4.95 9.38 -3.60
CA THR A 109 -4.56 8.42 -2.57
C THR A 109 -3.46 9.03 -1.74
N SER A 110 -3.55 8.90 -0.42
CA SER A 110 -2.49 9.28 0.49
C SER A 110 -2.20 8.10 1.41
N ASN A 111 -0.94 7.75 1.56
CA ASN A 111 -0.48 6.69 2.44
C ASN A 111 0.66 7.24 3.28
N THR A 112 0.53 7.17 4.60
CA THR A 112 1.57 7.55 5.54
C THR A 112 1.85 6.38 6.44
N SER A 113 3.11 5.97 6.54
CA SER A 113 3.55 4.98 7.50
C SER A 113 4.67 5.50 8.38
N ILE A 114 4.67 5.10 9.64
CA ILE A 114 5.72 5.40 10.62
C ILE A 114 6.18 4.11 11.27
N ASP A 115 7.49 3.89 11.34
CA ASP A 115 8.07 2.77 12.05
C ASP A 115 8.39 3.11 13.53
N ASN A 116 8.87 2.14 14.31
CA ASN A 116 9.25 2.33 15.71
C ASN A 116 10.57 3.12 15.88
N GLU A 117 11.33 3.29 14.81
CA GLU A 117 12.58 4.07 14.75
C GLU A 117 12.30 5.55 14.43
N GLY A 118 11.05 5.88 14.10
CA GLY A 118 10.59 7.22 13.79
C GLY A 118 10.76 7.58 12.31
N HIS A 119 11.07 6.62 11.44
CA HIS A 119 11.08 6.82 10.01
C HIS A 119 9.65 6.91 9.48
N ILE A 120 9.39 7.99 8.77
CA ILE A 120 8.12 8.33 8.17
C ILE A 120 8.26 8.15 6.66
N THR A 121 7.42 7.29 6.09
CA THR A 121 7.20 7.18 4.65
C THR A 121 5.84 7.78 4.30
N GLN A 122 5.81 8.72 3.36
CA GLN A 122 4.58 9.32 2.85
C GLN A 122 4.51 9.13 1.34
N ASN A 123 3.40 8.60 0.85
CA ASN A 123 3.13 8.42 -0.57
C ASN A 123 1.83 9.12 -0.93
N LEU A 124 1.92 10.09 -1.82
CA LEU A 124 0.79 10.79 -2.41
C LEU A 124 0.63 10.31 -3.85
N GLY A 125 -0.57 9.93 -4.24
CA GLY A 125 -0.90 9.46 -5.57
C GLY A 125 -2.11 10.21 -6.10
N LEU A 126 -2.04 10.59 -7.37
CA LEU A 126 -3.15 11.11 -8.15
C LEU A 126 -3.32 10.21 -9.36
N THR A 127 -4.51 9.70 -9.59
CA THR A 127 -4.82 9.03 -10.86
C THR A 127 -6.04 9.69 -11.48
N GLU A 128 -5.99 9.81 -12.78
CA GLU A 128 -7.07 10.34 -13.60
C GLU A 128 -7.35 9.38 -14.74
N THR A 129 -8.62 9.23 -15.09
CA THR A 129 -9.06 8.52 -16.30
C THR A 129 -9.75 9.52 -17.22
N LEU A 130 -9.23 9.59 -18.44
CA LEU A 130 -9.65 10.46 -19.53
C LEU A 130 -10.36 9.62 -20.61
N LEU A 131 -11.20 10.30 -21.42
CA LEU A 131 -12.09 9.77 -22.47
C LEU A 131 -13.40 9.14 -21.96
N ASP A 132 -14.47 9.25 -22.77
CA ASP A 132 -15.84 8.79 -22.45
C ASP A 132 -15.96 7.30 -22.10
N ASP A 133 -14.95 6.52 -22.49
CA ASP A 133 -14.86 5.07 -22.30
C ASP A 133 -13.93 4.66 -21.14
N GLY A 134 -13.32 5.62 -20.43
CA GLY A 134 -12.33 5.35 -19.37
C GLY A 134 -11.04 4.69 -19.87
N ASN A 135 -10.83 4.71 -21.18
CA ASN A 135 -9.79 3.95 -21.88
C ASN A 135 -8.37 4.51 -21.69
N LEU A 136 -8.20 5.72 -21.13
CA LEU A 136 -6.90 6.33 -20.92
C LEU A 136 -6.72 6.69 -19.45
N SER A 137 -5.82 6.01 -18.75
CA SER A 137 -5.50 6.27 -17.34
C SER A 137 -4.11 6.88 -17.19
N TYR A 138 -3.99 7.97 -16.45
CA TYR A 138 -2.71 8.56 -16.03
C TYR A 138 -2.63 8.51 -14.50
N SER A 139 -1.53 7.99 -13.95
CA SER A 139 -1.28 7.99 -12.50
C SER A 139 0.08 8.62 -12.22
N VAL A 140 0.10 9.62 -11.36
CA VAL A 140 1.31 10.25 -10.84
C VAL A 140 1.37 9.98 -9.36
N GLN A 141 2.51 9.50 -8.87
CA GLN A 141 2.74 9.18 -7.47
C GLN A 141 4.06 9.80 -7.03
N GLN A 142 4.07 10.35 -5.83
CA GLN A 142 5.23 10.94 -5.19
C GLN A 142 5.35 10.35 -3.78
N GLY A 143 6.48 9.70 -3.54
CA GLY A 143 6.90 9.15 -2.26
C GLY A 143 8.01 9.97 -1.63
N TYR A 144 7.97 10.06 -0.31
CA TYR A 144 9.02 10.63 0.52
C TYR A 144 9.31 9.64 1.64
N ASN A 145 10.58 9.27 1.80
CA ASN A 145 11.04 8.46 2.92
C ASN A 145 12.03 9.29 3.76
N SER A 146 11.72 9.48 5.04
CA SER A 146 12.64 10.17 5.95
C SER A 146 13.88 9.33 6.25
N GLU A 147 13.77 8.00 6.20
CA GLU A 147 14.92 7.10 6.25
C GLU A 147 15.72 7.26 4.95
N GLY A 148 16.94 7.79 5.08
CA GLY A 148 17.78 8.13 3.92
C GLY A 148 17.40 9.42 3.18
N LYS A 149 16.36 10.15 3.62
CA LYS A 149 15.91 11.44 3.04
C LYS A 149 15.76 11.41 1.52
N THR A 150 15.16 10.33 1.02
CA THR A 150 14.98 10.11 -0.42
C THR A 150 13.57 10.52 -0.84
N ALA A 151 13.48 11.07 -2.04
CA ALA A 151 12.19 11.37 -2.65
C ALA A 151 12.09 10.61 -3.97
N ASN A 152 11.01 9.86 -4.14
CA ASN A 152 10.74 9.10 -5.35
C ASN A 152 9.47 9.64 -6.01
N GLY A 153 9.48 9.73 -7.33
CA GLY A 153 8.32 10.12 -8.12
C GLY A 153 8.14 9.14 -9.26
N SER A 154 6.93 8.69 -9.50
CA SER A 154 6.62 7.85 -10.66
C SER A 154 5.42 8.39 -11.39
N ALA A 155 5.51 8.50 -12.71
CA ALA A 155 4.41 8.85 -13.58
C ALA A 155 4.18 7.70 -14.55
N GLN A 156 2.95 7.21 -14.61
CA GLN A 156 2.55 6.11 -15.48
C GLN A 156 1.32 6.52 -16.27
N HIS A 157 1.25 6.07 -17.51
CA HIS A 157 0.08 6.23 -18.34
C HIS A 157 -0.22 4.94 -19.09
N GLY A 158 -1.51 4.65 -19.25
CA GLY A 158 -1.97 3.44 -19.89
C GLY A 158 -3.16 3.76 -20.78
N LEU A 159 -3.07 3.34 -22.04
CA LEU A 159 -4.20 3.33 -22.95
C LEU A 159 -4.68 1.89 -23.14
N GLN A 160 -5.97 1.69 -22.99
CA GLN A 160 -6.67 0.45 -23.26
C GLN A 160 -7.61 0.68 -24.44
N ARG A 161 -7.40 -0.04 -25.55
CA ARG A 161 -8.28 0.01 -26.72
C ARG A 161 -8.64 -1.41 -27.12
N GLY A 162 -9.90 -1.80 -26.92
CA GLY A 162 -10.35 -3.18 -27.13
C GLY A 162 -9.62 -4.15 -26.20
N VAL A 163 -8.95 -5.16 -26.77
CA VAL A 163 -8.19 -6.18 -26.03
C VAL A 163 -6.73 -5.78 -25.76
N CYS A 164 -6.25 -4.69 -26.40
CA CYS A 164 -4.85 -4.26 -26.29
C CYS A 164 -4.66 -3.25 -25.15
N ARG A 165 -3.64 -3.49 -24.32
CA ARG A 165 -3.24 -2.62 -23.20
C ARG A 165 -1.78 -2.18 -23.40
N CYS A 166 -1.54 -0.88 -23.52
CA CYS A 166 -0.19 -0.31 -23.67
C CYS A 166 0.16 0.56 -22.46
N PRO A 167 0.78 -0.01 -21.40
CA PRO A 167 1.29 0.76 -20.27
C PRO A 167 2.69 1.32 -20.57
N SER A 168 2.92 2.58 -20.21
CA SER A 168 4.21 3.27 -20.27
C SER A 168 4.44 4.02 -18.95
N GLY A 169 5.68 4.05 -18.46
CA GLY A 169 5.98 4.67 -17.16
C GLY A 169 7.38 5.24 -17.05
N LEU A 170 7.51 6.28 -16.23
CA LEU A 170 8.75 6.93 -15.83
C LEU A 170 8.86 6.86 -14.32
N GLN A 171 10.05 6.51 -13.81
CA GLN A 171 10.38 6.60 -12.39
C GLN A 171 11.59 7.51 -12.20
N LEU A 172 11.48 8.40 -11.23
CA LEU A 172 12.51 9.34 -10.81
C LEU A 172 12.80 9.06 -9.34
N GLN A 173 14.06 8.92 -8.98
CA GLN A 173 14.53 8.81 -7.60
C GLN A 173 15.57 9.90 -7.39
N ARG A 174 15.46 10.60 -6.25
CA ARG A 174 16.35 11.69 -5.87
C ARG A 174 16.98 11.41 -4.52
#